data_AF-E1ZR64-F1
#
_entry.id   AF-E1ZR64-F1
#
_cell.length_a   1.000
_cell.length_b   1.000
_cell.length_c   1.000
_cell.angle_alpha   90.00
_cell.angle_beta   90.00
_cell.angle_gamma   90.00
#
_symmetry.space_group_name_H-M   'P 1'
#
loop_
_entity.id
_entity.type
_entity.pdbx_description
1 polymer ?
#
loop_
_entity_poly.entity_id
_entity_poly.type
_entity_poly.pdbx_seq_one_letter_code
_entity_poly.pdbx_strand_id
1 'polypeptide(L)' 'KDIYTSFTAAYIKTPTKLKLLDAFSCCALATALLQFVYAKAVGTFPFNAFLAGFFCCVGSFVLTLSLRMKVSE' A
#
# COMPACT_ATOMS: atom_id res chain seq x y z
N LYS A 1 19.56 -15.72 -6.52
CA LYS A 1 19.18 -14.65 -7.48
C LYS A 1 18.06 -15.12 -8.40
N ASP A 2 18.04 -16.41 -8.74
CA ASP A 2 17.04 -17.07 -9.61
C ASP A 2 15.59 -16.96 -9.14
N ILE A 3 15.37 -16.96 -7.82
CA ILE A 3 14.03 -16.84 -7.23
C ILE A 3 13.39 -15.49 -7.60
N TYR A 4 14.13 -14.38 -7.45
CA TYR A 4 13.63 -13.04 -7.79
C TYR A 4 13.27 -12.94 -9.28
N THR A 5 14.12 -13.46 -10.16
CA THR A 5 13.87 -13.47 -11.61
C THR A 5 12.64 -14.30 -11.98
N SER A 6 12.43 -15.46 -11.33
CA SER A 6 11.20 -16.26 -11.51
C SER A 6 9.93 -15.50 -11.09
N PHE A 7 9.97 -14.82 -9.94
CA PHE A 7 8.83 -14.02 -9.46
C PHE A 7 8.55 -12.83 -10.38
N THR A 8 9.58 -12.11 -10.83
CA THR A 8 9.41 -10.99 -11.75
C THR A 8 8.85 -11.45 -13.10
N ALA A 9 9.33 -12.56 -13.66
CA ALA A 9 8.81 -13.12 -14.91
C ALA A 9 7.33 -13.51 -14.81
N ALA A 10 6.93 -14.13 -13.70
CA ALA A 10 5.52 -14.45 -13.43
C ALA A 10 4.66 -13.19 -13.25
N TYR A 11 5.18 -12.16 -12.58
CA TYR A 11 4.48 -10.90 -12.33
C TYR A 11 4.27 -10.05 -13.59
N ILE A 12 5.16 -10.15 -14.58
CA ILE A 12 5.01 -9.43 -15.85
C ILE A 12 3.75 -9.87 -16.60
N LYS A 13 3.36 -11.16 -16.49
CA LYS A 13 2.14 -11.71 -17.11
C LYS A 13 0.83 -11.24 -16.47
N THR A 14 0.88 -10.62 -15.30
CA THR A 14 -0.31 -10.12 -14.60
C THR A 14 -0.96 -8.95 -15.36
N PRO A 15 -2.30 -8.91 -15.49
CA PRO A 15 -3.01 -7.85 -16.21
C PRO A 15 -2.79 -6.46 -15.58
N THR A 16 -2.77 -5.43 -16.43
CA THR A 16 -2.46 -4.03 -16.05
C THR A 16 -3.31 -3.48 -14.91
N LYS A 17 -4.57 -3.93 -14.80
CA LYS A 17 -5.49 -3.54 -13.72
C LYS A 17 -4.95 -3.97 -12.34
N LEU A 18 -4.44 -5.20 -12.23
CA LEU A 18 -3.86 -5.71 -10.99
C LEU A 18 -2.54 -5.01 -10.65
N LYS A 19 -1.72 -4.67 -11.64
CA LYS A 19 -0.50 -3.85 -11.43
C LYS A 19 -0.83 -2.45 -10.90
N LEU A 20 -1.92 -1.84 -11.35
CA LEU A 20 -2.38 -0.54 -10.85
C LEU A 20 -2.83 -0.63 -9.39
N LEU A 21 -3.57 -1.69 -9.02
CA LEU A 21 -3.95 -1.92 -7.62
C LEU A 21 -2.71 -2.10 -6.74
N ASP A 22 -1.70 -2.83 -7.22
CA ASP A 22 -0.46 -3.05 -6.48
C ASP A 22 0.29 -1.73 -6.25
N ALA A 23 0.44 -0.93 -7.31
CA ALA A 23 1.06 0.39 -7.24
C ALA A 23 0.31 1.33 -6.27
N PHE A 24 -1.02 1.35 -6.32
CA PHE A 24 -1.84 2.11 -5.38
C PHE A 24 -1.64 1.65 -3.93
N SER A 25 -1.62 0.34 -3.70
CA SER A 25 -1.40 -0.24 -2.36
C SER A 25 -0.02 0.14 -1.80
N CYS A 26 1.00 0.15 -2.67
CA CYS A 26 2.36 0.53 -2.33
C CYS A 26 2.46 2.03 -1.99
N CYS A 27 1.78 2.89 -2.76
CA CYS A 27 1.66 4.31 -2.44
C CYS A 27 0.97 4.55 -1.10
N ALA A 28 -0.12 3.83 -0.80
CA ALA A 28 -0.85 3.94 0.47
C ALA A 28 0.01 3.53 1.69
N LEU A 29 0.81 2.49 1.54
CA LEU A 29 1.81 2.08 2.54
C LEU A 29 2.90 3.14 2.73
N ALA A 30 3.41 3.70 1.62
CA ALA A 30 4.42 4.74 1.66
C ALA A 30 3.92 6.02 2.35
N THR A 31 2.68 6.46 2.08
CA THR A 31 2.08 7.59 2.79
C THR A 31 1.86 7.31 4.27
N ALA A 32 1.39 6.12 4.64
CA ALA A 32 1.24 5.73 6.05
C ALA A 32 2.58 5.76 6.80
N LEU A 33 3.66 5.27 6.17
CA LEU A 33 5.02 5.35 6.72
C LEU A 33 5.50 6.80 6.85
N LEU A 34 5.28 7.62 5.82
CA LEU A 34 5.63 9.05 5.85
C LEU A 34 4.92 9.78 7.00
N GLN A 35 3.63 9.50 7.19
CA GLN A 35 2.85 10.04 8.29
C GLN A 35 3.45 9.61 9.62
N PHE A 36 3.82 8.35 9.77
CA PHE A 36 4.42 7.81 10.99
C PHE A 36 5.77 8.47 11.32
N VAL A 37 6.63 8.61 10.32
CA VAL A 37 7.93 9.30 10.45
C VAL A 37 7.73 10.76 10.83
N TYR A 38 6.78 11.45 10.19
CA TYR A 38 6.45 12.84 10.52
C TYR A 38 5.98 13.00 11.97
N ALA A 39 5.07 12.13 12.43
CA ALA A 39 4.58 12.16 13.81
C ALA A 39 5.68 11.88 14.84
N LYS A 40 6.68 11.06 14.50
CA LYS A 40 7.85 10.80 15.36
C LYS A 40 8.85 11.95 15.37
N ALA A 41 9.04 12.64 14.25
CA ALA A 41 10.04 13.71 14.12
C ALA A 41 9.55 15.08 14.61
N VAL A 42 8.32 15.47 14.26
CA VAL A 42 7.75 16.81 14.55
C VAL A 42 6.84 16.81 15.79
N GLY A 43 6.36 15.63 16.19
CA GLY A 43 5.43 15.46 17.31
C GLY A 43 4.00 15.19 16.86
N THR A 44 3.16 14.80 17.82
CA THR A 44 1.83 14.22 17.58
C THR A 44 0.68 15.23 17.63
N PHE A 45 0.92 16.54 17.58
CA PHE A 45 -0.15 17.53 17.69
C PHE A 45 -0.58 18.05 16.31
N PRO A 46 -1.84 17.86 15.85
CA PRO A 46 -2.99 17.21 16.52
C PRO A 46 -3.09 15.68 16.28
N PHE A 47 -3.24 14.91 17.36
CA PHE A 47 -3.11 13.44 17.32
C PHE A 47 -4.24 12.75 16.55
N ASN A 48 -5.46 13.26 16.67
CA ASN A 48 -6.62 12.71 15.96
C ASN A 48 -6.53 12.88 14.44
N ALA A 49 -5.94 13.97 13.95
CA ALA A 49 -5.77 14.17 12.51
C ALA A 49 -4.73 13.18 11.94
N PHE A 50 -3.63 12.97 12.68
CA PHE A 50 -2.65 11.94 12.34
C PHE A 50 -3.28 10.54 12.33
N LEU A 51 -4.03 10.19 13.38
CA LEU A 51 -4.67 8.88 13.51
C LEU A 51 -5.69 8.65 12.40
N ALA A 52 -6.53 9.65 12.09
CA ALA A 52 -7.50 9.60 11.00
C ALA A 52 -6.82 9.42 9.64
N GLY A 53 -5.75 10.18 9.37
CA GLY A 53 -4.96 10.04 8.14
C GLY A 53 -4.33 8.66 8.00
N PHE A 54 -3.69 8.17 9.07
CA PHE A 54 -3.05 6.86 9.09
C PHE A 54 -4.06 5.72 8.86
N PHE A 55 -5.18 5.71 9.60
CA PHE A 55 -6.21 4.69 9.44
C PHE A 55 -6.92 4.77 8.08
N CYS A 56 -7.06 5.95 7.49
CA CYS A 56 -7.57 6.09 6.13
C CYS A 56 -6.66 5.38 5.11
N CYS A 57 -5.34 5.60 5.18
CA CYS A 57 -4.38 4.92 4.31
C CYS A 57 -4.40 3.40 4.49
N VAL A 58 -4.46 2.92 5.75
CA VAL A 58 -4.58 1.48 6.06
C VAL A 58 -5.89 0.91 5.54
N GLY A 59 -7.01 1.61 5.71
CA GLY A 59 -8.32 1.20 5.22
C GLY A 59 -8.36 1.08 3.69
N SER A 60 -7.83 2.08 2.98
CA SER A 60 -7.67 2.04 1.52
C SER A 60 -6.80 0.87 1.08
N PHE A 61 -5.68 0.61 1.76
CA PHE A 61 -4.82 -0.54 1.47
C PHE A 61 -5.56 -1.88 1.61
N VAL A 62 -6.25 -2.11 2.73
CA VAL A 62 -7.01 -3.35 2.98
C VAL A 62 -8.12 -3.53 1.94
N LEU A 63 -8.84 -2.46 1.58
CA LEU A 63 -9.87 -2.52 0.54
C LEU A 63 -9.27 -2.86 -0.83
N THR A 64 -8.13 -2.27 -1.19
CA THR A 64 -7.42 -2.58 -2.44
C THR A 64 -6.93 -4.02 -2.48
N LEU A 65 -6.40 -4.57 -1.38
CA LEU A 65 -6.04 -5.98 -1.30
C LEU A 65 -7.26 -6.89 -1.44
N SER A 66 -8.36 -6.53 -0.80
CA SER A 66 -9.63 -7.28 -0.90
C SER A 66 -10.17 -7.28 -2.33
N LEU A 67 -10.06 -6.15 -3.02
CA LEU A 67 -10.43 -6.04 -4.43
C LEU A 67 -9.49 -6.84 -5.33
N ARG A 68 -8.18 -6.81 -5.04
CA ARG A 68 -7.18 -7.60 -5.77
C ARG A 68 -7.53 -9.08 -5.71
N MET A 69 -7.82 -9.61 -4.52
CA MET A 69 -8.20 -11.01 -4.33
C MET A 69 -9.43 -11.40 -5.15
N LYS A 70 -10.48 -10.57 -5.14
CA LYS A 70 -11.71 -10.79 -5.93
C LYS A 70 -11.53 -10.69 -7.44
N VAL A 71 -10.60 -9.86 -7.91
CA VAL A 71 -10.31 -9.68 -9.36
C VAL A 71 -9.35 -10.74 -9.89
N SER A 72 -8.59 -11.39 -9.01
CA SER A 72 -7.70 -12.49 -9.37
C SER A 72 -8.36 -13.88 -9.37
N GLU A 73 -9.62 -13.96 -8.97
CA GLU A 73 -10.50 -15.12 -9.19
C GLU A 73 -11.06 -15.07 -10.63
#